data_AF-A0A6A7KY77-F1
#
_entry.id   AF-A0A6A7KY77-F1
#
_cell.length_a   1.000
_cell.length_b   1.000
_cell.length_c   1.000
_cell.angle_alpha   90.00
_cell.angle_beta   90.00
_cell.angle_gamma   90.00
#
_symmetry.space_group_name_H-M   'P 1'
#
loop_
_entity.id
_entity.type
_entity.pdbx_description
1 polymer ?
#
loop_
_entity_poly.entity_id
_entity_poly.type
_entity_poly.pdbx_seq_one_letter_code
_entity_poly.pdbx_strand_id
1 'polypeptide(L)'
;MRFENPRRKTVPDDDMLPEYDFSDAVRGKYFERYCEGTNVVLLDPDVARVFPDSAAVNRALRELVTLADASVRQRRRGSTNARSKKALPSRRRDTRRKASKSSRSTRG
;
A
#
# COMPACT_ATOMS: atom_id res chain seq x y z
N MET A 1 -44.14 -34.02 37.58
CA MET A 1 -44.86 -32.74 37.52
C MET A 1 -44.07 -31.81 36.60
N ARG A 2 -44.71 -31.29 35.54
CA ARG A 2 -44.06 -30.39 34.57
C ARG A 2 -43.98 -28.98 35.17
N PHE A 3 -42.80 -28.36 35.12
CA PHE A 3 -42.64 -26.96 35.51
C PHE A 3 -43.13 -26.08 34.35
N GLU A 4 -44.35 -25.57 34.47
CA GLU A 4 -44.80 -24.44 33.64
C GLU A 4 -44.00 -23.21 34.02
N ASN A 5 -43.36 -22.60 33.02
CA ASN A 5 -42.57 -21.38 33.17
C ASN A 5 -43.52 -20.17 33.26
N PRO A 6 -43.72 -19.55 34.44
CA PRO A 6 -44.76 -18.55 34.58
C PRO A 6 -44.19 -17.18 34.21
N ARG A 7 -44.90 -16.53 33.26
CA ARG A 7 -44.84 -15.09 32.93
C ARG A 7 -43.70 -14.66 32.00
N ARG A 8 -43.93 -14.83 30.69
CA ARG A 8 -43.58 -13.74 29.75
C ARG A 8 -44.53 -12.58 30.06
N LYS A 9 -44.04 -11.58 30.79
CA LYS A 9 -44.73 -10.29 30.86
C LYS A 9 -44.50 -9.60 29.52
N THR A 10 -45.49 -9.65 28.63
CA THR A 10 -45.58 -8.68 27.53
C THR A 10 -45.96 -7.36 28.18
N VAL A 11 -44.96 -6.51 28.43
CA VAL A 11 -45.22 -5.12 28.80
C VAL A 11 -45.92 -4.51 27.59
N PRO A 12 -47.12 -3.93 27.72
CA PRO A 12 -47.70 -3.14 26.65
C PRO A 12 -46.76 -1.96 26.42
N ASP A 13 -46.21 -1.88 25.22
CA ASP A 13 -45.29 -0.84 24.81
C ASP A 13 -46.12 0.42 24.54
N ASP A 14 -46.49 1.14 25.62
CA ASP A 14 -47.42 2.29 25.61
C ASP A 14 -46.87 3.47 24.79
N ASP A 15 -45.58 3.43 24.45
CA ASP A 15 -44.88 4.44 23.65
C ASP A 15 -44.80 4.07 22.15
N MET A 16 -45.22 2.87 21.73
CA MET A 16 -45.19 2.47 20.32
C MET A 16 -46.48 2.83 19.58
N LEU A 17 -46.33 3.62 18.52
CA LEU A 17 -47.44 3.97 17.65
C LEU A 17 -48.00 2.75 16.90
N PRO A 18 -49.32 2.61 16.74
CA PRO A 18 -49.97 1.48 16.07
C PRO A 18 -49.49 1.23 14.63
N GLU A 19 -48.96 2.27 13.97
CA GLU A 19 -48.47 2.21 12.60
C GLU A 19 -47.13 1.48 12.46
N TYR A 20 -46.42 1.22 13.56
CA TYR A 20 -45.15 0.53 13.53
C TYR A 20 -45.30 -0.99 13.69
N ASP A 21 -44.98 -1.73 12.62
CA ASP A 21 -44.81 -3.18 12.68
C ASP A 21 -43.32 -3.55 12.70
N PHE A 22 -42.82 -3.89 13.90
CA PHE A 22 -41.46 -4.38 14.10
C PHE A 22 -41.38 -5.92 14.12
N SER A 23 -42.41 -6.65 13.69
CA SER A 23 -42.41 -8.12 13.69
C SER A 23 -41.26 -8.71 12.85
N ASP A 24 -40.86 -7.99 11.79
CA ASP A 24 -39.73 -8.35 10.91
C ASP A 24 -38.43 -7.57 11.23
N ALA A 25 -38.33 -6.95 12.41
CA ALA A 25 -37.16 -6.16 12.78
C ALA A 25 -35.93 -7.05 13.02
N VAL A 26 -34.91 -6.91 12.16
CA VAL A 26 -33.63 -7.61 12.29
C VAL A 26 -32.58 -6.69 12.87
N ARG A 27 -32.03 -7.05 14.04
CA ARG A 27 -30.93 -6.31 14.68
C ARG A 27 -29.70 -6.33 13.76
N GLY A 28 -29.19 -5.14 13.43
CA GLY A 28 -27.98 -5.02 12.60
C GLY A 28 -28.19 -5.25 11.11
N LYS A 29 -29.42 -5.15 10.58
CA LYS A 29 -29.75 -5.30 9.14
C LYS A 29 -28.85 -4.50 8.18
N TYR A 30 -28.28 -3.39 8.63
CA TYR A 30 -27.40 -2.52 7.86
C TYR A 30 -26.01 -2.35 8.49
N PHE A 31 -25.67 -3.16 9.48
CA PHE A 31 -24.40 -3.07 10.22
C PHE A 31 -23.20 -3.24 9.29
N GLU A 32 -23.24 -4.23 8.40
CA GLU A 32 -22.17 -4.50 7.43
C GLU A 32 -21.96 -3.30 6.48
N ARG A 33 -23.03 -2.75 5.91
CA ARG A 33 -22.98 -1.54 5.06
C ARG A 33 -22.46 -0.29 5.78
N TYR A 34 -22.75 -0.19 7.08
CA TYR A 34 -22.20 0.88 7.90
C TYR A 34 -20.70 0.66 8.18
N CYS A 35 -20.28 -0.58 8.47
CA CYS A 35 -18.88 -0.95 8.66
C CYS A 35 -18.04 -0.84 7.38
N GLU A 36 -18.66 -1.03 6.21
CA GLU A 36 -18.07 -0.74 4.89
C GLU A 36 -17.74 0.74 4.71
N GLY A 37 -18.31 1.62 5.55
CA GLY A 37 -17.81 2.96 5.82
C GLY A 37 -17.84 3.90 4.62
N THR A 38 -18.94 4.65 4.47
CA THR A 38 -18.86 5.89 3.68
C THR A 38 -18.25 6.97 4.59
N ASN A 39 -16.92 7.15 4.52
CA ASN A 39 -16.27 8.26 5.19
C ASN A 39 -16.57 9.55 4.39
N VAL A 40 -17.59 10.30 4.81
CA VAL A 40 -18.00 11.54 4.16
C VAL A 40 -17.03 12.65 4.57
N VAL A 41 -16.20 13.08 3.63
CA VAL A 41 -15.25 14.18 3.81
C VAL A 41 -15.79 15.41 3.08
N LEU A 42 -15.98 16.51 3.82
CA LEU A 42 -16.33 17.79 3.23
C LEU A 42 -15.08 18.40 2.59
N LEU A 43 -15.18 18.77 1.32
CA LEU A 43 -14.14 19.51 0.62
C LEU A 43 -14.38 21.01 0.78
N ASP A 44 -13.31 21.78 0.82
CA ASP A 44 -13.40 23.23 0.76
C ASP A 44 -14.00 23.67 -0.60
N PRO A 45 -14.71 24.82 -0.67
CA PRO A 45 -15.43 25.25 -1.87
C PRO A 45 -14.56 25.44 -3.10
N ASP A 46 -13.30 25.84 -2.91
CA ASP A 46 -12.31 26.02 -3.96
C ASP A 46 -11.87 24.66 -4.55
N VAL A 47 -11.64 23.66 -3.69
CA VAL A 47 -11.29 22.29 -4.11
C VAL A 47 -12.48 21.63 -4.82
N ALA A 48 -13.69 21.79 -4.29
CA ALA A 48 -14.92 21.25 -4.90
C ALA A 48 -15.21 21.86 -6.28
N ARG A 49 -14.78 23.10 -6.54
CA ARG A 49 -14.87 23.71 -7.88
C ARG A 49 -13.96 23.05 -8.91
N VAL A 50 -12.82 22.51 -8.49
CA VAL A 50 -11.85 21.86 -9.37
C VAL A 50 -12.20 20.39 -9.59
N PHE A 51 -12.71 19.72 -8.55
CA PHE A 51 -13.09 18.32 -8.60
C PHE A 51 -14.60 18.14 -8.52
N PRO A 52 -15.27 17.85 -9.66
CA PRO A 52 -16.73 17.79 -9.73
C PRO A 52 -17.33 16.55 -9.03
N ASP A 53 -16.55 15.48 -8.83
CA ASP A 53 -17.01 14.25 -8.19
C ASP A 53 -15.91 13.58 -7.35
N SER A 54 -16.34 12.60 -6.54
CA SER A 54 -15.45 11.82 -5.68
C SER A 54 -14.50 10.91 -6.45
N ALA A 55 -14.84 10.50 -7.68
CA ALA A 55 -13.98 9.68 -8.52
C ALA A 55 -12.75 10.46 -8.99
N ALA A 56 -12.93 11.72 -9.39
CA ALA A 56 -11.87 12.63 -9.81
C ALA A 56 -10.90 12.92 -8.66
N VAL A 57 -11.42 13.19 -7.45
CA VAL A 57 -10.58 13.38 -6.25
C VAL A 57 -9.76 12.13 -5.96
N ASN A 58 -10.44 10.98 -5.88
CA ASN A 58 -9.79 9.72 -5.53
C ASN A 58 -8.73 9.30 -6.57
N ARG A 59 -8.98 9.57 -7.85
CA ARG A 59 -7.98 9.35 -8.91
C ARG A 59 -6.74 10.22 -8.69
N ALA A 60 -6.92 11.52 -8.47
CA ALA A 60 -5.80 12.44 -8.26
C ALA A 60 -4.95 12.04 -7.04
N LEU A 61 -5.60 11.68 -5.93
CA LEU A 61 -4.90 11.23 -4.73
C LEU A 61 -4.12 9.93 -4.95
N ARG A 62 -4.66 8.98 -5.73
CA ARG A 62 -3.95 7.73 -6.08
C ARG A 62 -2.72 7.99 -6.98
N GLU A 63 -2.84 8.90 -7.93
CA GLU A 63 -1.71 9.32 -8.77
C GLU A 63 -0.61 9.96 -7.91
N LEU A 64 -0.99 10.81 -6.95
CA LEU A 64 -0.05 11.41 -6.00
C LEU A 64 0.68 10.37 -5.15
N VAL A 65 -0.03 9.37 -4.62
CA VAL A 65 0.59 8.25 -3.87
C VAL A 65 1.61 7.52 -4.76
N THR A 66 1.25 7.24 -6.01
CA THR A 66 2.16 6.56 -6.96
C THR A 66 3.44 7.35 -7.20
N LEU A 67 3.34 8.68 -7.34
CA LEU A 67 4.48 9.57 -7.50
C LEU A 67 5.34 9.61 -6.23
N ALA A 68 4.71 9.69 -5.07
CA ALA A 68 5.40 9.66 -3.78
C ALA A 68 6.21 8.36 -3.63
N ASP A 69 5.61 7.20 -3.90
CA ASP A 69 6.28 5.90 -3.84
C ASP A 69 7.45 5.80 -4.82
N ALA A 70 7.29 6.31 -6.04
CA ALA A 70 8.37 6.34 -7.03
C ALA A 70 9.57 7.16 -6.51
N SER A 71 9.32 8.32 -5.91
CA SER A 71 10.37 9.18 -5.33
C SER A 71 11.11 8.52 -4.17
N VAL A 72 10.38 7.81 -3.30
CA VAL A 72 10.95 7.06 -2.16
C VAL A 72 11.85 5.93 -2.66
N ARG A 73 11.41 5.20 -3.70
CA ARG A 73 12.23 4.13 -4.33
C ARG A 73 13.48 4.68 -4.99
N GLN A 74 13.43 5.85 -5.62
CA GLN A 74 14.61 6.49 -6.20
C GLN A 74 15.64 6.86 -5.13
N ARG A 75 15.22 7.41 -3.99
CA ARG A 75 16.12 7.67 -2.84
C ARG A 75 16.80 6.40 -2.34
N ARG A 76 16.07 5.29 -2.24
CA ARG A 76 16.64 3.99 -1.81
C ARG A 76 17.66 3.43 -2.79
N ARG A 77 17.46 3.62 -4.10
CA ARG A 77 18.40 3.20 -5.16
C ARG A 77 19.66 4.06 -5.24
N GLY A 78 19.59 5.35 -4.89
CA GLY A 78 20.76 6.24 -4.84
C GLY A 78 21.80 5.86 -3.78
N SER A 79 21.40 5.10 -2.75
CA SER A 79 22.27 4.72 -1.64
C SER A 79 23.22 3.56 -1.95
N THR A 80 22.94 2.70 -2.94
CA THR A 80 23.71 1.47 -3.17
C THR A 80 24.93 1.64 -4.08
N ASN A 81 25.07 2.78 -4.76
CA ASN A 81 26.17 3.04 -5.71
C ASN A 81 27.33 3.88 -5.18
N ALA A 82 27.32 4.29 -3.91
CA ALA A 82 28.39 5.11 -3.33
C ALA A 82 29.66 4.30 -2.94
N ARG A 83 29.61 2.96 -2.93
CA ARG A 83 30.71 2.12 -2.40
C ARG A 83 31.61 1.47 -3.47
N SER A 84 31.30 1.58 -4.76
CA SER A 84 31.99 0.84 -5.83
C SER A 84 32.99 1.64 -6.68
N LYS A 85 33.25 2.92 -6.39
CA LYS A 85 34.18 3.77 -7.21
C LYS A 85 35.57 4.02 -6.63
N LYS A 86 36.00 3.30 -5.57
CA LYS A 86 37.40 3.34 -5.07
C LYS A 86 38.17 2.09 -5.52
N ALA A 87 38.56 2.06 -6.79
CA ALA A 87 39.66 1.22 -7.27
C ALA A 87 40.62 2.11 -8.06
N LEU A 88 41.84 2.30 -7.52
CA LEU A 88 42.90 3.11 -8.11
C LEU A 88 43.47 2.43 -9.37
N PRO A 89 43.97 3.20 -10.36
CA PRO A 89 44.62 2.62 -11.54
C PRO A 89 46.10 2.36 -11.24
N SER A 90 46.56 1.12 -11.44
CA SER A 90 47.99 0.80 -11.50
C SER A 90 48.40 0.57 -12.94
N ARG A 91 48.94 1.61 -13.57
CA ARG A 91 49.79 1.50 -14.77
C ARG A 91 51.21 1.24 -14.28
N ARG A 92 51.92 0.30 -14.90
CA ARG A 92 53.31 0.53 -15.35
C ARG A 92 53.70 -0.45 -16.45
N ARG A 93 54.08 0.13 -17.59
CA ARG A 93 54.79 -0.53 -18.69
C ARG A 93 56.21 -0.81 -18.23
N ASP A 94 56.71 -2.01 -18.46
CA ASP A 94 58.16 -2.24 -18.53
C ASP A 94 58.51 -2.86 -19.87
N THR A 95 59.13 -2.03 -20.70
CA THR A 95 59.87 -2.41 -21.90
C THR A 95 61.27 -2.83 -21.49
N ARG A 96 61.75 -4.04 -21.81
CA ARG A 96 63.20 -4.25 -22.00
C ARG A 96 63.55 -5.48 -22.85
N ARG A 97 64.17 -5.19 -24.00
CA ARG A 97 64.96 -6.07 -24.86
C ARG A 97 66.13 -6.75 -24.12
N LYS A 98 66.43 -8.02 -24.43
CA LYS A 98 67.73 -8.59 -24.88
C LYS A 98 67.61 -10.12 -24.92
N ALA A 99 67.67 -10.77 -26.09
CA ALA A 99 68.86 -11.11 -26.88
C ALA A 99 69.32 -12.56 -26.65
N SER A 100 69.18 -13.35 -27.73
CA SER A 100 70.13 -14.34 -28.27
C SER A 100 70.88 -15.29 -27.35
N LYS A 101 70.68 -16.60 -27.61
CA LYS A 101 71.65 -17.72 -27.68
C LYS A 101 70.85 -18.95 -28.14
N SER A 102 70.99 -19.51 -29.36
CA SER A 102 72.10 -20.38 -29.82
C SER A 102 72.56 -21.30 -28.68
N SER A 103 72.46 -22.63 -28.67
CA SER A 103 72.60 -23.66 -29.71
C SER A 103 72.46 -25.05 -29.04
N ARG A 104 72.52 -26.12 -29.86
CA ARG A 104 72.74 -27.58 -29.57
C ARG A 104 71.50 -28.41 -29.18
N SER A 105 71.08 -29.37 -30.04
CA SER A 105 71.65 -30.74 -30.29
C SER A 105 71.20 -31.70 -29.17
N THR A 106 70.49 -32.82 -29.39
CA THR A 106 70.83 -34.07 -30.13
C THR A 106 69.53 -34.86 -30.44
N ARG A 107 69.30 -35.38 -31.66
CA ARG A 107 69.49 -36.78 -32.11
C ARG A 107 69.02 -37.88 -31.14
N GLY A 108 68.04 -38.68 -31.57
CA GLY A 108 67.53 -39.90 -30.93
C GLY A 108 66.26 -40.34 -31.63
#